data_AF-A0A959BP09-F1
#
_entry.id   AF-A0A959BP09-F1
#
_cell.length_a   1.000
_cell.length_b   1.000
_cell.length_c   1.000
_cell.angle_alpha   90.00
_cell.angle_beta   90.00
_cell.angle_gamma   90.00
#
_symmetry.space_group_name_H-M   'P 1'
#
loop_
_entity.id
_entity.type
_entity.pdbx_description
1 polymer ?
#
loop_
_entity_poly.entity_id
_entity_poly.type
_entity_poly.pdbx_seq_one_letter_code
_entity_poly.pdbx_strand_id
1 'polypeptide(L)' 'MGKGDKKTKKGKIWHGSYGNSRPKNEKKKNEGEKKGQSEKKAEA' A
#
# COMPACT_ATOMS: atom_id res chain seq x y z
N MET A 1 11.44 -9.53 1.97
CA MET A 1 10.06 -9.60 2.49
C MET A 1 9.42 -10.94 2.12
N GLY A 2 9.02 -11.73 3.13
CA GLY A 2 8.54 -13.11 2.97
C GLY A 2 7.03 -13.24 2.73
N LYS A 3 6.52 -14.48 2.75
CA LYS A 3 5.08 -14.79 2.59
C LYS A 3 4.23 -14.36 3.80
N GLY A 4 4.81 -14.28 4.99
CA GLY A 4 4.08 -13.90 6.21
C GLY A 4 3.84 -12.40 6.40
N ASP A 5 4.54 -11.55 5.64
CA ASP A 5 4.46 -10.10 5.83
C ASP A 5 3.29 -9.48 5.06
N LYS A 6 2.17 -9.26 5.76
CA LYS A 6 0.91 -8.71 5.24
C LYS A 6 1.02 -7.29 4.68
N LYS A 7 2.08 -6.53 5.00
CA LYS A 7 2.27 -5.18 4.45
C LYS A 7 2.82 -5.21 3.03
N THR A 8 3.32 -6.35 2.57
CA THR A 8 4.11 -6.46 1.34
C THR A 8 3.31 -7.08 0.23
N LYS A 9 3.69 -6.80 -1.02
CA LYS A 9 3.01 -7.42 -2.18
C LYS A 9 3.00 -8.94 -2.08
N LYS A 10 4.13 -9.55 -1.67
CA LYS A 10 4.29 -11.01 -1.55
C LYS A 10 3.42 -11.62 -0.44
N GLY A 11 3.35 -11.00 0.73
CA GLY A 11 2.47 -11.50 1.80
C GLY A 11 0.98 -11.26 1.52
N LYS A 12 0.63 -10.16 0.85
CA LYS A 12 -0.74 -9.95 0.34
C LYS A 12 -1.13 -10.94 -0.76
N ILE A 13 -0.18 -11.39 -1.59
CA ILE A 13 -0.40 -12.47 -2.56
C ILE A 13 -0.74 -13.77 -1.83
N TRP A 14 0.08 -14.15 -0.86
CA TRP A 14 -0.08 -15.42 -0.15
C TRP A 14 -1.37 -15.47 0.70
N HIS A 15 -1.71 -14.37 1.36
CA HIS A 15 -2.96 -14.26 2.13
C HIS A 15 -4.21 -13.94 1.30
N GLY A 16 -4.09 -13.73 -0.02
CA GLY A 16 -5.25 -13.41 -0.87
C GLY A 16 -5.88 -12.03 -0.63
N SER A 17 -5.24 -11.14 0.13
CA SER A 17 -5.80 -9.83 0.48
C SER A 17 -5.27 -8.70 -0.40
N TYR A 18 -5.98 -7.55 -0.40
CA TYR A 18 -5.62 -6.36 -1.18
C TYR A 18 -5.20 -5.19 -0.27
N GLY A 19 -4.67 -4.13 -0.88
CA GLY A 19 -4.47 -2.81 -0.26
C GLY A 19 -3.29 -2.10 -0.91
N ASN A 20 -2.67 -1.14 -0.24
CA ASN A 20 -1.71 -0.23 -0.89
C ASN A 20 -0.64 -0.95 -1.73
N SER A 21 0.05 -1.94 -1.14
CA SER A 21 1.11 -2.68 -1.83
C SER A 21 0.64 -3.78 -2.81
N ARG A 22 -0.66 -4.12 -2.83
CA ARG A 22 -1.30 -5.04 -3.79
C ARG A 22 -2.71 -4.52 -4.14
N PRO A 23 -2.81 -3.47 -4.97
CA PRO A 23 -4.08 -2.89 -5.35
C PRO A 23 -4.86 -3.83 -6.29
N LYS A 24 -6.20 -3.83 -6.20
CA LYS A 24 -7.07 -4.61 -7.11
C LYS A 24 -7.18 -3.98 -8.49
N ASN A 25 -7.19 -2.64 -8.53
CA ASN A 25 -7.25 -1.84 -9.75
C ASN A 25 -6.08 -0.85 -9.74
N GLU A 26 -5.49 -0.56 -10.89
CA GLU A 26 -4.31 0.30 -11.01
C GLU A 26 -4.54 1.73 -10.46
N LYS A 27 -5.78 2.23 -10.56
CA LYS A 27 -6.19 3.52 -9.99
C LYS A 27 -5.92 3.64 -8.48
N LYS A 28 -6.00 2.53 -7.73
CA LYS A 28 -5.78 2.52 -6.27
C LYS A 28 -4.30 2.47 -5.86
N LYS A 29 -3.38 2.28 -6.80
CA LYS A 29 -1.94 2.31 -6.51
C LYS A 29 -1.51 3.71 -6.01
N ASN A 30 -2.13 4.75 -6.55
CA ASN A 30 -1.79 6.15 -6.27
C ASN A 30 -2.45 6.75 -5.01
N GLU A 31 -3.43 6.07 -4.39
CA GLU A 31 -4.14 6.63 -3.23
C GLU A 31 -3.36 6.45 -1.92
N GLY A 32 -2.62 5.36 -1.77
CA GLY A 32 -1.88 5.10 -0.53
C GLY A 32 -0.53 5.82 -0.44
N GLU A 33 0.04 6.26 -1.55
CA GLU A 33 1.20 7.17 -1.54
C GLU A 33 0.80 8.60 -1.15
N LYS A 34 -0.45 9.01 -1.45
CA LYS A 34 -0.94 10.36 -1.15
C LYS A 34 -1.21 10.62 0.34
N LYS A 35 -1.52 9.59 1.14
CA LYS A 35 -1.77 9.78 2.59
C LYS A 35 -0.51 10.11 3.40
N GLY A 36 0.68 9.78 2.90
CA GLY A 36 1.94 10.15 3.56
C GLY A 36 2.48 11.54 3.20
N GLN A 37 1.92 12.18 2.17
CA GLN A 37 2.36 13.48 1.68
C GLN A 37 1.46 14.64 2.15
N SER A 38 0.22 14.37 2.57
CA SER A 38 -0.68 15.39 3.11
C SER A 38 -0.29 15.88 4.51
N GLU A 39 0.47 15.11 5.29
CA GLU A 39 0.93 15.51 6.62
C GLU A 39 2.23 16.32 6.58
N LYS A 40 3.06 16.15 5.53
CA LYS A 40 4.33 16.89 5.38
C LYS A 40 4.21 18.29 4.76
N LYS A 41 3.02 18.69 4.32
CA LYS A 41 2.80 20.01 3.68
C LYS A 41 2.13 21.04 4.59
N ALA A 42 1.82 20.68 5.84
CA ALA A 42 1.20 21.57 6.83
C ALA A 42 2.22 22.15 7.84
N GLU A 43 3.51 21.83 7.70
CA GLU A 43 4.60 22.25 8.59
C GLU A 43 5.77 22.89 7.80
N ALA A 44 5.45 23.70 6.78
CA ALA A 44 6.41 24.50 6.03
C ALA A 44 5.84 25.89 5.73
#